data_AF-A0A0M2Y1Y5-F1
#
_entry.id   AF-A0A0M2Y1Y5-F1
#
_cell.length_a   1.000
_cell.length_b   1.000
_cell.length_c   1.000
_cell.angle_alpha   90.00
_cell.angle_beta   90.00
_cell.angle_gamma   90.00
#
_symmetry.space_group_name_H-M   'P 1'
#
loop_
_entity.id
_entity.type
_entity.pdbx_description
1 polymer ?
#
loop_
_entity_poly.entity_id
_entity_poly.type
_entity_poly.pdbx_seq_one_letter_code
_entity_poly.pdbx_strand_id
1 'polypeptide(L)'
;MLFNLIGNKGIKLERFGTCTYRVWTVTFALAIIIAGLLIRICLKIAWIEWQKKYPELELLKEGRLQIKGIPKSQRAWAVLSTTMVLLLVYLCFIYLIAYVRRNNNSTNLFRSYLLHYMPLVSVCCYCYVGYVFKQGHLWWCTPQNAISLFGRQLPERIVHVVHPTILDEKIVIGSLYDILYSHAKFETDFTRKLAVRMFDVPFYFSSKGEKEVILMDGTRRKADRFMEKLEAIGLDKWYFRISSGCRVNMMLIRYPVPPNTSKLELRKEAFDSLRNAMTEMDIEKLLVATQWVRKSRNLTKFLDNVNKLEHKGWDYLIPLN
;
A
#
# COMPACT_ATOMS: atom_id res chain seq x y z
N MET A 1 -38.24 -7.17 4.34
CA MET A 1 -38.59 -7.76 3.02
C MET A 1 -38.11 -9.21 2.88
N LEU A 2 -36.83 -9.54 3.14
CA LEU A 2 -36.31 -10.92 3.15
C LEU A 2 -37.07 -11.87 4.11
N PHE A 3 -37.55 -11.37 5.25
CA PHE A 3 -38.33 -12.15 6.22
C PHE A 3 -39.78 -12.44 5.77
N ASN A 4 -40.35 -11.65 4.85
CA ASN A 4 -41.67 -11.94 4.25
C ASN A 4 -41.58 -13.02 3.18
N LEU A 5 -40.41 -13.23 2.57
CA LEU A 5 -40.17 -14.30 1.59
C LEU A 5 -40.14 -15.70 2.24
N ILE A 6 -39.76 -15.79 3.53
CA ILE A 6 -39.76 -17.06 4.28
C ILE A 6 -41.18 -17.51 4.63
N GLY A 7 -42.13 -16.57 4.74
CA GLY A 7 -43.53 -16.86 5.04
C GLY A 7 -44.35 -17.46 3.89
N ASN A 8 -43.93 -17.28 2.63
CA ASN A 8 -44.73 -17.71 1.47
C ASN A 8 -44.60 -19.21 1.11
N LYS A 9 -43.68 -19.95 1.74
CA LYS A 9 -43.55 -21.42 1.56
C LYS A 9 -43.85 -22.21 2.84
N GLY A 10 -44.88 -21.81 3.59
CA GLY A 10 -45.45 -22.62 4.67
C GLY A 10 -44.70 -22.62 6.00
N ILE A 11 -43.54 -21.96 6.11
CA ILE A 11 -42.93 -21.69 7.41
C ILE A 11 -43.63 -20.45 7.97
N LYS A 12 -44.80 -20.65 8.59
CA LYS A 12 -45.38 -19.65 9.50
C LYS A 12 -44.39 -19.50 10.66
N LEU A 13 -43.46 -18.55 10.51
CA LEU A 13 -42.76 -17.95 11.62
C LEU A 13 -43.85 -17.22 12.41
N GLU A 14 -44.45 -17.89 13.39
CA GLU A 14 -45.23 -17.22 14.42
C GLU A 14 -44.44 -15.99 14.86
N ARG A 15 -45.11 -14.83 14.90
CA ARG A 15 -44.49 -13.57 15.30
C ARG A 15 -43.67 -13.83 16.55
N PHE A 16 -42.35 -13.75 16.39
CA PHE A 16 -41.43 -13.91 17.50
C PHE A 16 -41.89 -12.99 18.64
N GLY A 17 -42.00 -13.51 19.86
CA GLY A 17 -42.14 -12.65 21.03
C GLY A 17 -41.01 -11.61 21.04
N THR A 18 -41.24 -10.43 21.62
CA THR A 18 -40.28 -9.30 21.61
C THR A 18 -38.87 -9.69 22.06
N CYS A 19 -38.74 -10.65 22.98
CA CYS A 19 -37.45 -11.20 23.42
C CYS A 19 -36.78 -12.09 22.36
N THR A 20 -37.52 -13.03 21.77
CA THR A 20 -37.01 -13.92 20.72
C THR A 20 -36.63 -13.13 19.47
N TYR A 21 -37.42 -12.11 19.09
CA TYR A 21 -37.09 -11.22 17.98
C TYR A 21 -35.74 -10.51 18.19
N ARG A 22 -35.49 -10.01 19.41
CA ARG A 22 -34.21 -9.36 19.76
C ARG A 22 -33.03 -10.33 19.66
N VAL A 23 -33.15 -11.54 20.20
CA VAL A 23 -32.11 -12.58 20.10
C VAL A 23 -31.80 -12.92 18.64
N TRP A 24 -32.82 -13.00 17.79
CA TRP A 24 -32.67 -13.24 16.36
C TRP A 24 -31.97 -12.09 15.64
N THR A 25 -32.36 -10.84 15.90
CA THR A 25 -31.69 -9.67 15.31
C THR A 25 -30.22 -9.57 15.73
N VAL A 26 -29.91 -9.86 16.99
CA VAL A 26 -28.53 -9.85 17.51
C VAL A 26 -27.71 -10.98 16.90
N THR A 27 -28.27 -12.19 16.78
CA THR A 27 -27.58 -13.34 16.19
C THR A 27 -27.33 -13.14 14.70
N PHE A 28 -28.28 -12.54 13.98
CA PHE A 28 -28.10 -12.19 12.58
C PHE A 28 -27.04 -11.11 12.39
N ALA A 29 -27.03 -10.08 13.24
CA ALA A 29 -25.98 -9.06 13.22
C ALA A 29 -24.58 -9.66 13.52
N LEU A 30 -24.48 -10.54 14.52
CA LEU A 30 -23.25 -11.27 14.82
C LEU A 30 -22.80 -12.15 13.66
N ALA A 31 -23.71 -12.85 13.00
CA ALA A 31 -23.39 -13.68 11.84
C ALA A 31 -22.81 -12.86 10.67
N ILE A 32 -23.33 -11.65 10.42
CA ILE A 32 -22.79 -10.72 9.42
C ILE A 32 -21.38 -10.25 9.80
N ILE A 33 -21.17 -9.90 11.07
CA ILE A 33 -19.85 -9.47 11.57
C ILE A 33 -18.83 -10.60 11.44
N ILE A 34 -19.20 -11.82 11.84
CA ILE A 34 -18.34 -13.01 11.75
C ILE A 34 -18.04 -13.36 10.30
N ALA A 35 -19.04 -13.30 9.41
CA ALA A 35 -18.83 -13.47 7.96
C ALA A 35 -17.83 -12.45 7.42
N GLY A 36 -17.96 -11.18 7.82
CA GLY A 36 -17.00 -10.13 7.49
C GLY A 36 -15.58 -10.42 7.98
N LEU A 37 -15.43 -10.94 9.21
CA LEU A 37 -14.13 -11.32 9.77
C LEU A 37 -13.50 -12.52 9.06
N LEU A 38 -14.28 -13.54 8.70
CA LEU A 38 -13.78 -14.74 8.00
C LEU A 38 -13.30 -14.41 6.60
N ILE A 39 -14.02 -13.56 5.87
CA ILE A 39 -13.56 -13.06 4.57
C ILE A 39 -12.20 -12.37 4.71
N ARG A 40 -11.99 -11.60 5.79
CA ARG A 40 -10.68 -10.94 6.06
C ARG A 40 -9.57 -11.96 6.28
N ILE A 41 -9.81 -13.00 7.07
CA ILE A 41 -8.81 -14.03 7.38
C ILE A 41 -8.46 -14.83 6.12
N CYS A 42 -9.45 -15.30 5.37
CA CYS A 42 -9.21 -16.07 4.14
C CYS A 42 -8.47 -15.25 3.08
N LEU A 43 -8.82 -13.97 2.94
CA LEU A 43 -8.12 -13.08 2.01
C LEU A 43 -6.67 -12.83 2.45
N LYS A 44 -6.40 -12.73 3.76
CA LYS A 44 -5.04 -12.62 4.31
C LYS A 44 -4.20 -13.86 3.98
N ILE A 45 -4.76 -15.05 4.19
CA ILE A 45 -4.07 -16.32 3.89
C ILE A 45 -3.74 -16.38 2.40
N ALA A 46 -4.73 -16.12 1.54
CA ALA A 46 -4.54 -16.09 0.09
C ALA A 46 -3.49 -15.04 -0.32
N TRP A 47 -3.51 -13.85 0.28
CA TRP A 47 -2.52 -12.81 0.01
C TRP A 47 -1.10 -13.23 0.38
N ILE A 48 -0.89 -13.81 1.57
CA ILE A 48 0.43 -14.27 2.02
C ILE A 48 0.96 -15.37 1.09
N GLU A 49 0.11 -16.33 0.74
CA GLU A 49 0.47 -17.38 -0.21
C GLU A 49 0.82 -16.81 -1.59
N TRP A 50 0.05 -15.83 -2.07
CA TRP A 50 0.30 -15.19 -3.34
C TRP A 50 1.55 -14.32 -3.31
N GLN A 51 1.84 -13.61 -2.23
CA GLN A 51 3.06 -12.82 -2.09
C GLN A 51 4.31 -13.73 -2.10
N LYS A 52 4.25 -14.90 -1.48
CA LYS A 52 5.32 -15.91 -1.54
C LYS A 52 5.53 -16.46 -2.95
N LYS A 53 4.45 -16.64 -3.71
CA LYS A 53 4.47 -17.29 -5.03
C LYS A 53 4.64 -16.31 -6.19
N TYR A 54 4.25 -15.04 -6.00
CA TYR A 54 4.26 -13.95 -6.97
C TYR A 54 4.77 -12.68 -6.26
N PRO A 55 6.10 -12.49 -6.18
CA PRO A 55 6.71 -11.38 -5.43
C PRO A 55 6.45 -9.98 -6.02
N GLU A 56 5.84 -9.90 -7.21
CA GLU A 56 5.47 -8.65 -7.89
C GLU A 56 4.09 -8.10 -7.46
N LEU A 57 3.42 -8.75 -6.51
CA LEU A 57 2.11 -8.31 -6.02
C LEU A 57 2.24 -7.17 -5.02
N GLU A 58 1.70 -6.00 -5.36
CA GLU A 58 1.69 -4.81 -4.51
C GLU A 58 0.30 -4.53 -3.90
N LEU A 59 0.30 -4.06 -2.66
CA LEU A 59 -0.87 -3.50 -1.97
C LEU A 59 -0.88 -1.98 -2.21
N LEU A 60 -1.88 -1.47 -2.92
CA LEU A 60 -1.99 -0.03 -3.20
C LEU A 60 -2.47 0.73 -1.95
N LYS A 61 -2.09 2.02 -1.87
CA LYS A 61 -2.43 2.94 -0.76
C LYS A 61 -3.94 3.16 -0.52
N GLU A 62 -4.82 2.63 -1.35
CA GLU A 62 -6.29 2.67 -1.18
C GLU A 62 -6.88 1.33 -0.72
N GLY A 63 -6.05 0.38 -0.30
CA GLY A 63 -6.49 -0.99 0.01
C GLY A 63 -6.87 -1.80 -1.23
N ARG A 64 -6.51 -1.32 -2.41
CA ARG A 64 -6.68 -2.08 -3.65
C ARG A 64 -5.49 -3.02 -3.85
N LEU A 65 -5.78 -4.32 -3.92
CA LEU A 65 -4.78 -5.33 -4.26
C LEU A 65 -4.53 -5.30 -5.78
N GLN A 66 -3.26 -5.20 -6.21
CA GLN A 66 -2.93 -5.31 -7.62
C GLN A 66 -2.89 -6.79 -8.05
N ILE A 67 -4.06 -7.36 -8.30
CA ILE A 67 -4.21 -8.80 -8.63
C ILE A 67 -3.88 -9.07 -10.11
N LYS A 68 -3.41 -8.08 -10.90
CA LYS A 68 -3.27 -8.20 -12.37
C LYS A 68 -2.38 -9.37 -12.84
N GLY A 69 -1.45 -9.85 -12.00
CA GLY A 69 -0.56 -10.99 -12.32
C GLY A 69 -1.02 -12.38 -11.84
N ILE A 70 -2.10 -12.51 -11.06
CA ILE A 70 -2.45 -13.81 -10.45
C ILE A 70 -3.20 -14.71 -11.44
N PRO A 71 -2.83 -16.00 -11.61
CA PRO A 71 -3.57 -16.94 -12.44
C PRO A 71 -5.04 -17.07 -12.05
N LYS A 72 -5.91 -17.25 -13.05
CA LYS A 72 -7.36 -17.38 -12.84
C LYS A 72 -7.74 -18.54 -11.92
N SER A 73 -6.98 -19.64 -11.96
CA SER A 73 -7.19 -20.81 -11.10
C SER A 73 -6.99 -20.52 -9.61
N GLN A 74 -5.95 -19.75 -9.26
CA GLN A 74 -5.66 -19.34 -7.89
C GLN A 74 -6.73 -18.40 -7.33
N ARG A 75 -7.22 -17.48 -8.16
CA ARG A 75 -8.34 -16.61 -7.77
C ARG A 75 -9.63 -17.41 -7.57
N ALA A 76 -9.94 -18.34 -8.48
CA ALA A 76 -11.11 -19.20 -8.35
C ALA A 76 -11.04 -20.05 -7.08
N TRP A 77 -9.87 -20.61 -6.77
CA TRP A 77 -9.66 -21.37 -5.54
C TRP A 77 -9.89 -20.51 -4.28
N ALA A 78 -9.33 -19.30 -4.22
CA ALA A 78 -9.51 -18.42 -3.06
C ALA A 78 -10.97 -17.96 -2.88
N VAL A 79 -11.67 -17.68 -3.98
CA VAL A 79 -13.11 -17.39 -3.96
C VAL A 79 -13.90 -18.58 -3.44
N LEU A 80 -13.69 -19.78 -4.01
CA LEU A 80 -14.39 -21.00 -3.60
C LEU A 80 -14.13 -21.36 -2.13
N SER A 81 -12.88 -21.32 -1.70
CA SER A 81 -12.47 -21.59 -0.31
C SER A 81 -13.17 -20.64 0.67
N THR A 82 -13.15 -19.33 0.36
CA THR A 82 -13.80 -18.31 1.20
C THR A 82 -15.32 -18.47 1.23
N THR A 83 -15.94 -18.75 0.09
CA THR A 83 -17.38 -19.01 0.00
C THR A 83 -17.78 -20.24 0.83
N MET A 84 -16.99 -21.32 0.80
CA MET A 84 -17.27 -22.53 1.58
C MET A 84 -17.20 -22.28 3.09
N VAL A 85 -16.18 -21.55 3.56
CA VAL A 85 -16.04 -21.18 4.99
C VAL A 85 -17.22 -20.33 5.46
N LEU A 86 -17.65 -19.36 4.66
CA LEU A 86 -18.83 -18.54 4.95
C LEU A 86 -20.11 -19.36 5.06
N LEU A 87 -20.33 -20.25 4.09
CA LEU A 87 -21.52 -21.11 4.07
C LEU A 87 -21.53 -22.07 5.26
N LEU A 88 -20.38 -22.62 5.66
CA LEU A 88 -20.28 -23.48 6.82
C LEU A 88 -20.69 -22.75 8.11
N VAL A 89 -20.14 -21.55 8.33
CA VAL A 89 -20.48 -20.76 9.53
C VAL A 89 -21.94 -20.30 9.49
N TYR A 90 -22.44 -19.92 8.33
CA TYR A 90 -23.86 -19.61 8.15
C TYR A 90 -24.77 -20.79 8.52
N LEU A 91 -24.44 -22.00 8.04
CA LEU A 91 -25.17 -23.21 8.36
C LEU A 91 -25.12 -23.55 9.86
N CYS A 92 -23.97 -23.34 10.52
CA CYS A 92 -23.87 -23.48 11.97
C CYS A 92 -24.85 -22.55 12.70
N PHE A 93 -24.97 -21.28 12.28
CA PHE A 93 -25.94 -20.35 12.86
C PHE A 93 -27.38 -20.77 12.63
N ILE A 94 -27.73 -21.17 11.40
CA ILE A 94 -29.09 -21.64 11.10
C ILE A 94 -29.43 -22.91 11.87
N TYR A 95 -28.47 -23.82 12.06
CA TYR A 95 -28.65 -25.03 12.86
C TYR A 95 -28.85 -24.71 14.34
N LEU A 96 -28.02 -23.84 14.93
CA LEU A 96 -28.16 -23.39 16.33
C LEU A 96 -29.54 -22.75 16.58
N ILE A 97 -29.99 -21.93 15.63
CA ILE A 97 -31.30 -21.30 15.66
C ILE A 97 -32.44 -22.34 15.58
N ALA A 98 -32.32 -23.33 14.70
CA ALA A 98 -33.29 -24.42 14.59
C ALA A 98 -33.31 -25.29 15.86
N TYR A 99 -32.17 -25.47 16.52
CA TYR A 99 -32.01 -26.24 17.75
C TYR A 99 -32.62 -25.54 18.98
N VAL A 100 -32.44 -24.22 19.11
CA VAL A 100 -33.04 -23.43 20.21
C VAL A 100 -34.57 -23.42 20.12
N ARG A 101 -35.15 -23.63 18.94
CA ARG A 101 -36.59 -23.83 18.77
C ARG A 101 -36.96 -25.21 19.34
N ARG A 102 -37.33 -25.22 20.63
CA ARG A 102 -37.70 -26.36 21.51
C ARG A 102 -38.92 -27.16 21.01
N ASN A 103 -38.89 -27.64 19.77
CA ASN A 103 -39.89 -28.52 19.18
C ASN A 103 -39.17 -29.69 18.51
N ASN A 104 -39.69 -30.91 18.64
CA ASN A 104 -39.12 -32.18 18.16
C ASN A 104 -38.89 -32.30 16.63
N ASN A 105 -38.95 -31.20 15.88
CA ASN A 105 -38.84 -31.12 14.41
C ASN A 105 -37.71 -30.22 13.90
N SER A 106 -36.71 -29.93 14.73
CA SER A 106 -35.55 -29.08 14.39
C SER A 106 -34.80 -29.58 13.14
N THR A 107 -34.64 -30.89 13.00
CA THR A 107 -34.00 -31.55 11.84
C THR A 107 -34.80 -31.39 10.56
N ASN A 108 -36.12 -31.52 10.62
CA ASN A 108 -37.02 -31.34 9.46
C ASN A 108 -37.06 -29.88 8.98
N LEU A 109 -37.05 -28.93 9.93
CA LEU A 109 -36.95 -27.49 9.62
C LEU A 109 -35.62 -27.14 8.94
N PHE A 110 -34.51 -27.66 9.46
CA PHE A 110 -33.18 -27.46 8.86
C PHE A 110 -33.10 -28.08 7.46
N ARG A 111 -33.63 -29.29 7.27
CA ARG A 111 -33.67 -29.95 5.95
C ARG A 111 -34.51 -29.17 4.93
N SER A 112 -35.68 -28.69 5.33
CA SER A 112 -36.53 -27.85 4.46
C SER A 112 -35.83 -26.55 4.08
N TYR A 113 -35.14 -25.93 5.04
CA TYR A 113 -34.34 -24.73 4.81
C TYR A 113 -33.21 -24.97 3.79
N LEU A 114 -32.47 -26.07 3.96
CA LEU A 114 -31.38 -26.47 3.06
C LEU A 114 -31.87 -26.64 1.62
N LEU A 115 -33.01 -27.29 1.40
CA LEU A 115 -33.53 -27.54 0.05
C LEU A 115 -34.02 -26.27 -0.66
N HIS A 116 -34.61 -25.32 0.07
CA HIS A 116 -35.33 -24.20 -0.54
C HIS A 116 -34.52 -22.90 -0.59
N TYR A 117 -33.65 -22.66 0.39
CA TYR A 117 -32.98 -21.36 0.57
C TYR A 117 -31.47 -21.45 0.36
N MET A 118 -30.85 -22.60 0.63
CA MET A 118 -29.40 -22.76 0.50
C MET A 118 -28.86 -22.50 -0.92
N PRO A 119 -29.53 -22.91 -2.02
CA PRO A 119 -29.05 -22.60 -3.37
C PRO A 119 -28.97 -21.09 -3.62
N LEU A 120 -30.01 -20.35 -3.21
CA LEU A 120 -30.05 -18.89 -3.37
C LEU A 120 -28.97 -18.21 -2.52
N VAL A 121 -28.84 -18.60 -1.25
CA VAL A 121 -27.84 -18.04 -0.33
C VAL A 121 -26.42 -18.33 -0.83
N SER A 122 -26.17 -19.53 -1.35
CA SER A 122 -24.87 -19.92 -1.91
C SER A 122 -24.49 -19.07 -3.10
N VAL A 123 -25.42 -18.82 -4.03
CA VAL A 123 -25.20 -17.93 -5.18
C VAL A 123 -24.91 -16.50 -4.72
N CYS A 124 -25.68 -15.96 -3.77
CA CYS A 124 -25.46 -14.62 -3.23
C CYS A 124 -24.08 -14.50 -2.55
N CYS A 125 -23.69 -15.48 -1.74
CA CYS A 125 -22.37 -15.52 -1.10
C CYS A 125 -21.24 -15.61 -2.13
N TYR A 126 -21.39 -16.45 -3.15
CA TYR A 126 -20.41 -16.58 -4.22
C TYR A 126 -20.23 -15.28 -5.00
N CYS A 127 -21.33 -14.62 -5.40
CA CYS A 127 -21.31 -13.33 -6.08
C CYS A 127 -20.66 -12.24 -5.23
N TYR A 128 -20.96 -12.19 -3.93
CA TYR A 128 -20.38 -11.23 -3.00
C TYR A 128 -18.87 -11.43 -2.82
N VAL A 129 -18.43 -12.67 -2.55
CA VAL A 129 -16.99 -12.99 -2.44
C VAL A 129 -16.30 -12.71 -3.78
N GLY A 130 -16.88 -13.14 -4.90
CA GLY A 130 -16.35 -12.87 -6.23
C GLY A 130 -16.21 -11.37 -6.53
N TYR A 131 -17.18 -10.55 -6.11
CA TYR A 131 -17.11 -9.09 -6.21
C TYR A 131 -15.93 -8.51 -5.41
N VAL A 132 -15.80 -8.92 -4.14
CA VAL A 132 -14.70 -8.47 -3.25
C VAL A 132 -13.34 -8.83 -3.85
N PHE A 133 -13.18 -10.05 -4.37
CA PHE A 133 -11.95 -10.50 -5.01
C PHE A 133 -11.70 -9.87 -6.39
N LYS A 134 -12.74 -9.53 -7.18
CA LYS A 134 -12.61 -8.96 -8.53
C LYS A 134 -12.31 -7.47 -8.52
N GLN A 135 -12.99 -6.70 -7.67
CA GLN A 135 -12.76 -5.26 -7.58
C GLN A 135 -11.54 -4.92 -6.70
N GLY A 136 -11.06 -5.86 -5.89
CA GLY A 136 -9.96 -5.62 -4.95
C GLY A 136 -10.25 -4.50 -3.96
N HIS A 137 -11.50 -4.03 -3.88
CA HIS A 137 -11.92 -2.94 -3.01
C HIS A 137 -12.07 -3.48 -1.60
N LEU A 138 -10.96 -3.45 -0.86
CA LEU A 138 -11.00 -3.49 0.57
C LEU A 138 -11.10 -2.05 1.06
N TRP A 139 -12.30 -1.45 1.03
CA TRP A 139 -12.52 -0.08 1.57
C TRP A 139 -11.80 0.07 2.93
N TRP A 140 -11.84 -0.95 3.77
CA TRP A 140 -11.27 -0.95 5.12
C TRP A 140 -9.81 -1.43 5.25
N CYS A 141 -9.16 -1.93 4.20
CA CYS A 141 -7.74 -2.31 4.24
C CYS A 141 -6.88 -1.12 3.79
N THR A 142 -7.03 0.02 4.45
CA THR A 142 -6.10 1.13 4.25
C THR A 142 -4.68 0.67 4.58
N PRO A 143 -3.66 1.20 3.88
CA PRO A 143 -2.25 0.89 4.15
C PRO A 143 -1.89 1.11 5.63
N GLN A 144 -2.55 2.07 6.31
CA GLN A 144 -2.37 2.31 7.75
C GLN A 144 -2.86 1.13 8.62
N ASN A 145 -4.03 0.55 8.30
CA ASN A 145 -4.54 -0.64 8.99
C ASN A 145 -3.74 -1.89 8.62
N ALA A 146 -3.18 -1.96 7.41
CA ALA A 146 -2.30 -3.03 6.99
C ALA A 146 -0.95 -2.99 7.73
N ILE A 147 -0.36 -1.80 7.93
CA ILE A 147 0.88 -1.64 8.69
C ILE A 147 0.66 -1.97 10.17
N SER A 148 -0.46 -1.53 10.77
CA SER A 148 -0.77 -1.81 12.18
C SER A 148 -1.12 -3.28 12.46
N LEU A 149 -1.76 -3.98 11.51
CA LEU A 149 -2.13 -5.39 11.65
C LEU A 149 -1.05 -6.37 11.14
N PHE A 150 -0.12 -5.95 10.27
CA PHE A 150 0.85 -6.82 9.60
C PHE A 150 2.32 -6.43 9.77
N GLY A 151 2.63 -5.40 10.57
CA GLY A 151 4.00 -4.91 10.77
C GLY A 151 5.03 -5.93 11.25
N ARG A 152 4.61 -7.11 11.75
CA ARG A 152 5.51 -8.21 12.16
C ARG A 152 5.67 -9.35 11.14
N GLN A 153 4.87 -9.38 10.06
CA GLN A 153 4.81 -10.53 9.13
C GLN A 153 5.07 -10.18 7.67
N LEU A 154 5.14 -8.90 7.32
CA LEU A 154 5.73 -8.51 6.05
C LEU A 154 7.22 -8.84 6.14
N PRO A 155 7.77 -9.73 5.28
CA PRO A 155 9.21 -9.78 5.15
C PRO A 155 9.61 -8.39 4.67
N GLU A 156 10.26 -7.61 5.54
CA GLU A 156 11.23 -6.64 5.05
C GLU A 156 12.02 -7.42 4.01
N ARG A 157 11.95 -6.95 2.76
CA ARG A 157 12.76 -7.51 1.69
C ARG A 157 14.18 -7.12 2.08
N ILE A 158 14.80 -7.91 2.96
CA ILE A 158 16.22 -7.84 3.29
C ILE A 158 16.88 -8.33 2.00
N VAL A 159 17.04 -7.40 1.06
CA VAL A 159 18.08 -7.52 0.06
C VAL A 159 19.34 -7.64 0.90
N HIS A 160 19.99 -8.80 0.88
CA HIS A 160 21.34 -8.92 1.40
C HIS A 160 22.19 -7.94 0.60
N VAL A 161 22.36 -6.73 1.12
CA VAL A 161 23.26 -5.74 0.57
C VAL A 161 24.65 -6.29 0.87
N VAL A 162 25.21 -7.01 -0.10
CA VAL A 162 26.65 -7.20 -0.16
C VAL A 162 27.21 -5.80 -0.31
N HIS A 163 27.75 -5.23 0.76
CA HIS A 163 28.44 -3.94 0.68
C HIS A 163 29.60 -4.11 -0.30
N PRO A 164 29.55 -3.45 -1.47
CA PRO A 164 30.68 -3.51 -2.37
C PRO A 164 31.86 -2.86 -1.65
N THR A 165 32.98 -3.58 -1.58
CA THR A 165 34.22 -3.11 -0.93
C THR A 165 34.81 -1.89 -1.65
N ILE A 166 34.31 -1.58 -2.86
CA ILE A 166 34.72 -0.47 -3.72
C ILE A 166 33.45 0.20 -4.27
N LEU A 167 33.24 1.48 -3.96
CA LEU A 167 32.06 2.26 -4.34
C LEU A 167 31.94 2.51 -5.87
N ASP A 168 32.96 2.15 -6.65
CA ASP A 168 33.04 2.38 -8.11
C ASP A 168 32.40 1.26 -8.96
N GLU A 169 31.95 0.17 -8.35
CA GLU A 169 31.19 -0.86 -9.08
C GLU A 169 29.77 -0.37 -9.40
N LYS A 170 29.15 -0.95 -10.43
CA LYS A 170 27.78 -0.60 -10.83
C LYS A 170 26.79 -0.98 -9.72
N ILE A 171 26.35 0.00 -8.93
CA ILE A 171 25.43 -0.21 -7.82
C ILE A 171 23.99 -0.31 -8.35
N VAL A 172 23.25 -1.35 -7.94
CA VAL A 172 21.82 -1.46 -8.22
C VAL A 172 21.09 -0.31 -7.53
N ILE A 173 20.26 0.44 -8.27
CA ILE A 173 19.57 1.63 -7.76
C ILE A 173 18.82 1.42 -6.43
N GLY A 174 18.23 0.23 -6.24
CA GLY A 174 17.52 -0.11 -5.01
C GLY A 174 18.39 -0.17 -3.76
N SER A 175 19.70 -0.40 -3.91
CA SER A 175 20.68 -0.51 -2.82
C SER A 175 21.60 0.71 -2.72
N LEU A 176 21.58 1.61 -3.72
CA LEU A 176 22.43 2.79 -3.76
C LEU A 176 22.30 3.62 -2.49
N TYR A 177 21.06 3.98 -2.12
CA TYR A 177 20.80 4.74 -0.90
C TYR A 177 21.44 4.12 0.35
N ASP A 178 21.21 2.82 0.56
CA ASP A 178 21.65 2.12 1.77
C ASP A 178 23.19 2.08 1.85
N ILE A 179 23.87 1.97 0.70
CA ILE A 179 25.34 2.02 0.60
C ILE A 179 25.87 3.43 0.82
N LEU A 180 25.29 4.46 0.20
CA LEU A 180 25.76 5.84 0.37
C LEU A 180 25.57 6.31 1.83
N TYR A 181 24.41 6.01 2.40
CA TYR A 181 24.07 6.37 3.77
C TYR A 181 24.95 5.65 4.80
N SER A 182 25.34 4.40 4.55
CA SER A 182 26.26 3.67 5.43
C SER A 182 27.67 4.26 5.41
N HIS A 183 28.13 4.79 4.27
CA HIS A 183 29.44 5.43 4.14
C HIS A 183 29.46 6.82 4.77
N ALA A 184 28.41 7.61 4.56
CA ALA A 184 28.35 8.95 5.11
C ALA A 184 26.91 9.37 5.42
N LYS A 185 26.57 9.38 6.71
CA LYS A 185 25.27 9.82 7.22
C LYS A 185 24.98 11.28 6.86
N PHE A 186 23.71 11.66 6.94
CA PHE A 186 23.29 13.06 6.75
C PHE A 186 23.91 13.97 7.81
N GLU A 187 24.32 15.15 7.36
CA GLU A 187 24.69 16.23 8.25
C GLU A 187 23.41 16.77 8.93
N THR A 188 23.51 17.13 10.20
CA THR A 188 22.36 17.55 11.01
C THR A 188 22.31 19.06 11.26
N ASP A 189 23.37 19.78 10.94
CA ASP A 189 23.44 21.25 11.07
C ASP A 189 24.14 21.89 9.87
N PHE A 190 23.39 22.72 9.15
CA PHE A 190 23.88 23.47 7.98
C PHE A 190 24.04 24.97 8.23
N THR A 191 23.84 25.45 9.46
CA THR A 191 23.76 26.88 9.80
C THR A 191 24.97 27.69 9.33
N ARG A 192 26.18 27.10 9.41
CA ARG A 192 27.45 27.75 9.05
C ARG A 192 28.15 27.15 7.81
N LYS A 193 27.51 26.20 7.13
CA LYS A 193 28.12 25.52 5.99
C LYS A 193 28.04 26.40 4.74
N LEU A 194 29.18 26.58 4.07
CA LEU A 194 29.29 27.28 2.79
C LEU A 194 29.25 26.32 1.59
N ALA A 195 29.46 25.03 1.84
CA ALA A 195 29.40 23.97 0.85
C ALA A 195 28.70 22.74 1.46
N VAL A 196 27.99 22.00 0.62
CA VAL A 196 27.19 20.83 1.00
C VAL A 196 27.37 19.72 -0.01
N ARG A 197 27.15 18.47 0.39
CA ARG A 197 27.16 17.34 -0.54
C ARG A 197 25.87 17.33 -1.33
N MET A 198 25.89 16.79 -2.55
CA MET A 198 24.67 16.56 -3.31
C MET A 198 23.67 15.68 -2.54
N PHE A 199 24.20 14.66 -1.85
CA PHE A 199 23.39 13.75 -1.03
C PHE A 199 22.70 14.43 0.15
N ASP A 200 23.17 15.62 0.56
CA ASP A 200 22.54 16.43 1.61
C ASP A 200 21.47 17.40 1.07
N VAL A 201 21.13 17.32 -0.22
CA VAL A 201 20.20 18.25 -0.88
C VAL A 201 19.03 17.46 -1.49
N PRO A 202 17.93 17.25 -0.75
CA PRO A 202 16.76 16.53 -1.25
C PRO A 202 16.02 17.21 -2.39
N PHE A 203 15.93 18.54 -2.33
CA PHE A 203 15.19 19.31 -3.31
C PHE A 203 15.99 20.51 -3.77
N TYR A 204 15.77 20.88 -5.02
CA TYR A 204 16.15 22.20 -5.46
C TYR A 204 15.09 22.85 -6.34
N PHE A 205 15.11 24.17 -6.29
CA PHE A 205 14.19 25.06 -6.95
C PHE A 205 14.95 25.95 -7.93
N SER A 206 14.40 26.07 -9.13
CA SER A 206 14.92 26.95 -10.17
C SER A 206 13.75 27.74 -10.74
N SER A 207 13.67 29.01 -10.37
CA SER A 207 12.76 30.00 -10.94
C SER A 207 13.57 31.09 -11.65
N LYS A 208 12.91 31.94 -12.46
CA LYS A 208 13.58 33.01 -13.22
C LYS A 208 14.32 33.97 -12.26
N GLY A 209 15.62 33.74 -12.10
CA GLY A 209 16.54 34.59 -11.33
C GLY A 209 16.90 34.12 -9.91
N GLU A 210 16.26 33.08 -9.38
CA GLU A 210 16.57 32.56 -8.05
C GLU A 210 16.71 31.03 -8.06
N LYS A 211 17.88 30.55 -7.62
CA LYS A 211 18.16 29.13 -7.38
C LYS A 211 18.22 28.89 -5.88
N GLU A 212 17.43 27.95 -5.41
CA GLU A 212 17.38 27.60 -3.99
C GLU A 212 17.43 26.09 -3.81
N VAL A 213 17.94 25.67 -2.66
CA VAL A 213 17.96 24.27 -2.24
C VAL A 213 17.23 24.12 -0.92
N ILE A 214 16.65 22.96 -0.69
CA ILE A 214 16.29 22.49 0.65
C ILE A 214 17.37 21.49 1.06
N LEU A 215 17.95 21.72 2.24
CA LEU A 215 18.97 20.86 2.84
C LEU A 215 18.32 19.74 3.67
N MET A 216 19.09 18.74 4.07
CA MET A 216 18.56 17.58 4.83
C MET A 216 17.89 17.94 6.15
N ASP A 217 18.27 19.05 6.78
CA ASP A 217 17.62 19.56 7.99
C ASP A 217 16.28 20.27 7.72
N GLY A 218 15.89 20.38 6.44
CA GLY A 218 14.67 21.07 6.00
C GLY A 218 14.84 22.57 5.79
N THR A 219 16.03 23.14 6.02
CA THR A 219 16.27 24.56 5.80
C THR A 219 16.38 24.89 4.32
N ARG A 220 15.86 26.07 3.94
CA ARG A 220 15.90 26.57 2.56
C ARG A 220 17.00 27.62 2.41
N ARG A 221 17.86 27.47 1.40
CA ARG A 221 18.99 28.39 1.15
C ARG A 221 19.12 28.73 -0.33
N LYS A 222 19.54 29.97 -0.60
CA LYS A 222 20.01 30.38 -1.94
C LYS A 222 21.29 29.60 -2.29
N ALA A 223 21.35 29.09 -3.51
CA ALA A 223 22.38 28.16 -3.93
C ALA A 223 22.70 28.29 -5.42
N ASP A 224 23.14 29.48 -5.84
CA ASP A 224 23.34 29.80 -7.25
C ASP A 224 24.51 29.01 -7.86
N ARG A 225 25.64 28.92 -7.13
CA ARG A 225 26.84 28.17 -7.55
C ARG A 225 26.66 26.66 -7.46
N PHE A 226 25.80 26.20 -6.55
CA PHE A 226 25.58 24.77 -6.35
C PHE A 226 25.13 24.10 -7.65
N MET A 227 24.14 24.69 -8.34
CA MET A 227 23.61 24.13 -9.59
C MET A 227 24.66 24.10 -10.70
N GLU A 228 25.43 25.18 -10.84
CA GLU A 228 26.45 25.28 -11.88
C GLU A 228 27.54 24.22 -11.70
N LYS A 229 27.97 24.01 -10.46
CA LYS A 229 28.94 22.98 -10.13
C LYS A 229 28.35 21.58 -10.27
N LEU A 230 27.09 21.38 -9.90
CA LEU A 230 26.38 20.11 -10.01
C LEU A 230 26.23 19.67 -11.49
N GLU A 231 25.91 20.61 -12.38
CA GLU A 231 25.85 20.37 -13.83
C GLU A 231 27.25 20.09 -14.41
N ALA A 232 28.27 20.84 -13.97
CA ALA A 232 29.65 20.65 -14.44
C ALA A 232 30.23 19.26 -14.09
N ILE A 233 29.82 18.69 -12.96
CA ILE A 233 30.19 17.33 -12.54
C ILE A 233 29.21 16.25 -13.03
N GLY A 234 28.13 16.63 -13.73
CA GLY A 234 27.16 15.71 -14.33
C GLY A 234 26.21 15.01 -13.35
N LEU A 235 26.19 15.44 -12.09
CA LEU A 235 25.32 14.88 -11.04
C LEU A 235 23.91 15.49 -11.04
N ASP A 236 23.69 16.56 -11.80
CA ASP A 236 22.38 17.17 -12.03
C ASP A 236 21.35 16.16 -12.57
N LYS A 237 21.84 15.16 -13.32
CA LYS A 237 21.06 14.07 -13.89
C LYS A 237 20.31 13.24 -12.86
N TRP A 238 20.72 13.23 -11.60
CA TRP A 238 20.00 12.54 -10.52
C TRP A 238 18.79 13.31 -10.01
N TYR A 239 18.63 14.57 -10.40
CA TYR A 239 17.50 15.39 -9.98
C TYR A 239 16.37 15.33 -11.00
N PHE A 240 15.28 14.71 -10.60
CA PHE A 240 14.10 14.58 -11.43
C PHE A 240 13.15 15.76 -11.25
N ARG A 241 12.66 16.31 -12.36
CA ARG A 241 11.69 17.42 -12.34
C ARG A 241 10.30 16.93 -12.02
N ILE A 242 9.84 17.22 -10.80
CA ILE A 242 8.54 16.80 -10.29
C ILE A 242 7.45 17.87 -10.50
N SER A 243 7.84 19.15 -10.57
CA SER A 243 6.96 20.28 -10.90
C SER A 243 7.67 21.34 -11.76
N SER A 244 6.98 22.43 -12.10
CA SER A 244 7.54 23.50 -12.92
C SER A 244 8.79 24.14 -12.30
N GLY A 245 8.84 24.26 -10.97
CA GLY A 245 9.96 24.87 -10.26
C GLY A 245 10.77 23.93 -9.38
N CYS A 246 10.26 22.73 -9.06
CA CYS A 246 10.89 21.81 -8.11
C CYS A 246 11.50 20.59 -8.81
N ARG A 247 12.71 20.24 -8.39
CA ARG A 247 13.36 18.97 -8.71
C ARG A 247 13.76 18.26 -7.43
N VAL A 248 13.72 16.93 -7.47
CA VAL A 248 13.96 16.06 -6.32
C VAL A 248 15.11 15.12 -6.60
N ASN A 249 15.97 14.93 -5.60
CA ASN A 249 17.10 14.02 -5.68
C ASN A 249 16.60 12.57 -5.66
N MET A 250 16.74 11.89 -6.79
CA MET A 250 16.25 10.52 -6.95
C MET A 250 17.11 9.49 -6.21
N MET A 251 18.28 9.85 -5.67
CA MET A 251 19.05 8.97 -4.77
C MET A 251 18.36 8.76 -3.41
N LEU A 252 17.51 9.70 -2.99
CA LEU A 252 16.84 9.68 -1.68
C LEU A 252 15.43 9.06 -1.76
N ILE A 253 14.99 8.71 -2.96
CA ILE A 253 13.68 8.12 -3.21
C ILE A 253 13.70 6.61 -2.90
N ARG A 254 12.60 6.11 -2.35
CA ARG A 254 12.36 4.69 -2.15
C ARG A 254 12.09 4.01 -3.49
N TYR A 255 12.93 3.04 -3.84
CA TYR A 255 12.74 2.17 -5.00
C TYR A 255 12.12 0.83 -4.59
N PRO A 256 11.41 0.14 -5.51
CA PRO A 256 11.09 0.56 -6.89
C PRO A 256 10.04 1.69 -6.93
N VAL A 257 10.11 2.55 -7.96
CA VAL A 257 9.14 3.62 -8.19
C VAL A 257 8.15 3.19 -9.29
N PRO A 258 6.83 3.13 -9.02
CA PRO A 258 5.86 2.83 -10.06
C PRO A 258 5.84 3.92 -11.14
N PRO A 259 5.82 3.57 -12.44
CA PRO A 259 5.95 4.54 -13.54
C PRO A 259 4.79 5.55 -13.62
N ASN A 260 3.62 5.20 -13.06
CA ASN A 260 2.44 6.05 -13.03
C ASN A 260 2.15 6.63 -11.64
N THR A 261 3.16 6.66 -10.74
CA THR A 261 2.92 7.13 -9.38
C THR A 261 2.49 8.60 -9.36
N SER A 262 1.55 8.90 -8.46
CA SER A 262 1.06 10.25 -8.23
C SER A 262 1.95 11.06 -7.28
N LYS A 263 2.78 10.37 -6.50
CA LYS A 263 3.61 10.92 -5.44
C LYS A 263 4.86 10.05 -5.29
N LEU A 264 6.01 10.68 -5.16
CA LEU A 264 7.25 9.98 -4.82
C LEU A 264 7.34 9.78 -3.31
N GLU A 265 8.10 8.78 -2.87
CA GLU A 265 8.31 8.49 -1.46
C GLU A 265 9.80 8.61 -1.15
N LEU A 266 10.15 9.41 -0.14
CA LEU A 266 11.50 9.47 0.38
C LEU A 266 11.79 8.22 1.22
N ARG A 267 13.07 7.88 1.34
CA ARG A 267 13.56 6.97 2.39
C ARG A 267 13.27 7.57 3.76
N LYS A 268 13.04 6.70 4.75
CA LYS A 268 12.51 7.09 6.07
C LYS A 268 13.43 8.10 6.76
N GLU A 269 14.73 7.83 6.76
CA GLU A 269 15.74 8.66 7.40
C GLU A 269 15.79 10.05 6.75
N ALA A 270 15.65 10.12 5.41
CA ALA A 270 15.62 11.38 4.72
C ALA A 270 14.36 12.20 5.01
N PHE A 271 13.21 11.51 5.09
CA PHE A 271 11.96 12.13 5.50
C PHE A 271 12.03 12.65 6.93
N ASP A 272 12.57 11.86 7.86
CA ASP A 272 12.68 12.21 9.27
C ASP A 272 13.65 13.38 9.50
N SER A 273 14.78 13.46 8.78
CA SER A 273 15.70 14.60 8.88
C SER A 273 15.06 15.92 8.45
N LEU A 274 14.26 15.92 7.37
CA LEU A 274 13.59 17.13 6.88
C LEU A 274 12.59 17.72 7.90
N ARG A 275 12.07 16.88 8.81
CA ARG A 275 11.12 17.30 9.84
C ARG A 275 11.74 18.18 10.92
N ASN A 276 13.05 18.38 10.91
CA ASN A 276 13.72 19.31 11.81
C ASN A 276 13.26 20.76 11.58
N ALA A 277 13.03 21.16 10.32
CA ALA A 277 12.58 22.51 9.95
C ALA A 277 11.31 22.56 9.10
N MET A 278 10.79 21.43 8.63
CA MET A 278 9.59 21.38 7.77
C MET A 278 8.46 20.58 8.40
N THR A 279 7.21 20.94 8.05
CA THR A 279 6.05 20.12 8.41
C THR A 279 5.93 18.91 7.47
N GLU A 280 5.35 17.82 7.97
CA GLU A 280 5.02 16.64 7.15
C GLU A 280 4.22 17.03 5.91
N MET A 281 3.22 17.90 6.08
CA MET A 281 2.38 18.37 4.97
C MET A 281 3.19 19.10 3.88
N ASP A 282 4.19 19.90 4.27
CA ASP A 282 5.01 20.63 3.30
C ASP A 282 5.94 19.69 2.53
N ILE A 283 6.56 18.73 3.22
CA ILE A 283 7.37 17.68 2.58
C ILE A 283 6.51 16.87 1.60
N GLU A 284 5.32 16.46 2.04
CA GLU A 284 4.41 15.69 1.21
C GLU A 284 3.94 16.43 -0.04
N LYS A 285 3.69 17.74 0.06
CA LYS A 285 3.32 18.59 -1.09
C LYS A 285 4.43 18.65 -2.14
N LEU A 286 5.69 18.73 -1.72
CA LEU A 286 6.84 18.76 -2.65
C LEU A 286 7.01 17.46 -3.44
N LEU A 287 6.58 16.34 -2.87
CA LEU A 287 6.70 15.01 -3.48
C LEU A 287 5.53 14.65 -4.42
N VAL A 288 4.53 15.52 -4.59
CA VAL A 288 3.42 15.27 -5.51
C VAL A 288 3.86 15.47 -6.96
N ALA A 289 3.81 14.40 -7.75
CA ALA A 289 4.07 14.47 -9.18
C ALA A 289 2.93 15.20 -9.89
N THR A 290 3.26 16.29 -10.57
CA THR A 290 2.28 17.06 -11.36
C THR A 290 1.68 16.23 -12.48
N GLN A 291 0.49 16.62 -12.95
CA GLN A 291 -0.20 15.92 -14.05
C GLN A 291 0.66 15.88 -15.33
N TRP A 292 1.49 16.89 -15.56
CA TRP A 292 2.45 16.95 -16.67
C TRP A 292 3.50 15.83 -16.59
N VAL A 293 4.07 15.58 -15.40
CA VAL A 293 5.02 14.48 -15.17
C VAL A 293 4.38 13.12 -15.46
N ARG A 294 3.11 12.93 -15.06
CA ARG A 294 2.38 11.67 -15.29
C ARG A 294 2.06 11.42 -16.77
N LYS A 295 1.77 12.48 -17.54
CA LYS A 295 1.41 12.37 -18.97
C LYS A 295 2.62 12.22 -19.90
N SER A 296 3.77 12.78 -19.53
CA SER A 296 4.94 12.91 -20.41
C SER A 296 5.78 11.63 -20.56
N ARG A 297 5.49 10.56 -19.82
CA ARG A 297 6.37 9.37 -19.67
C ARG A 297 7.81 9.70 -19.24
N ASN A 298 8.06 10.92 -18.77
CA ASN A 298 9.40 11.38 -18.37
C ASN A 298 9.94 10.58 -17.18
N LEU A 299 9.08 10.23 -16.22
CA LEU A 299 9.46 9.39 -15.09
C LEU A 299 9.88 7.99 -15.56
N THR A 300 9.12 7.37 -16.47
CA THR A 300 9.48 6.06 -17.05
C THR A 300 10.84 6.11 -17.75
N LYS A 301 11.06 7.11 -18.61
CA LYS A 301 12.36 7.30 -19.29
C LYS A 301 13.51 7.51 -18.33
N PHE A 302 13.28 8.22 -17.22
CA PHE A 302 14.28 8.38 -16.17
C PHE A 302 14.60 7.03 -15.52
N LEU A 303 13.57 6.30 -15.09
CA LEU A 303 13.71 5.00 -14.42
C LEU A 303 14.40 3.95 -15.31
N ASP A 304 14.12 3.95 -16.62
CA ASP A 304 14.79 3.07 -17.59
C ASP A 304 16.30 3.35 -17.70
N ASN A 305 16.74 4.57 -17.40
CA ASN A 305 18.13 5.02 -17.49
C ASN A 305 18.84 5.17 -16.14
N VAL A 306 18.13 5.05 -15.02
CA VAL A 306 18.68 5.35 -13.68
C VAL A 306 19.90 4.50 -13.33
N ASN A 307 19.92 3.23 -13.77
CA ASN A 307 21.04 2.31 -13.55
C ASN A 307 22.29 2.62 -14.39
N LYS A 308 22.24 3.65 -15.24
CA LYS A 308 23.36 4.15 -16.05
C LYS A 308 23.88 5.51 -15.56
N LEU A 309 23.26 6.10 -14.54
CA LEU A 309 23.70 7.37 -13.98
C LEU A 309 24.94 7.15 -13.14
N GLU A 310 25.93 8.02 -13.32
CA GLU A 310 27.14 8.04 -12.51
C GLU A 310 26.82 8.59 -11.13
N HIS A 311 27.27 7.92 -10.07
CA HIS A 311 27.13 8.37 -8.69
C HIS A 311 28.45 8.92 -8.13
N LYS A 312 29.56 8.87 -8.87
CA LYS A 312 30.85 9.39 -8.42
C LYS A 312 30.77 10.89 -8.11
N GLY A 313 31.32 11.29 -6.97
CA GLY A 313 31.31 12.68 -6.50
C GLY A 313 30.04 13.10 -5.76
N TRP A 314 29.14 12.16 -5.44
CA TRP A 314 27.96 12.42 -4.61
C TRP A 314 28.28 13.06 -3.25
N ASP A 315 29.47 12.79 -2.74
CA ASP A 315 30.04 13.24 -1.47
C ASP A 315 30.95 14.46 -1.60
N TYR A 316 31.16 14.99 -2.81
CA TYR A 316 31.92 16.21 -3.01
C TYR A 316 31.22 17.39 -2.35
N LEU A 317 32.01 18.23 -1.68
CA LEU A 317 31.50 19.47 -1.11
C LEU A 317 31.31 20.51 -2.22
N ILE A 318 30.05 20.79 -2.53
CA ILE A 318 29.64 21.73 -3.56
C ILE A 318 29.29 23.07 -2.89
N PRO A 319 29.95 24.19 -3.27
CA PRO A 319 29.62 25.51 -2.73
C PRO A 319 28.16 25.90 -3.00
N LEU A 320 27.51 26.51 -2.00
CA LEU A 320 26.15 27.03 -2.16
C LEU A 320 26.15 28.29 -3.04
N ASN A 321 26.96 29.31 -2.69
CA ASN A 321 27.01 30.61 -3.36
C ASN A 321 28.41 31.07 -3.74
#